data_AF-A0A7D5RW17-F1
#
_entry.id   AF-A0A7D5RW17-F1
#
_cell.length_a   1.000
_cell.length_b   1.000
_cell.length_c   1.000
_cell.angle_alpha   90.00
_cell.angle_beta   90.00
_cell.angle_gamma   90.00
#
_symmetry.space_group_name_H-M   'P 1'
#
loop_
_entity.id
_entity.type
_entity.pdbx_description
1 polymer ?
#
loop_
_entity_poly.entity_id
_entity_poly.type
_entity_poly.pdbx_seq_one_letter_code
_entity_poly.pdbx_strand_id
1 'polypeptide(L)'
;MPFAMSYTGVGYRKDKVVIEDPSWNIFGRTDLKGRMTMLNDIREALGAALIYLGFSANSLNEEEVNQAADQLIAWKKILLNLKVNKISMGLPAPNMLLFKGIMVICSK
;
A
#
# COMPACT_ATOMS: atom_id res chain seq x y z
N MET A 1 -9.38 -26.83 6.89
CA MET A 1 -8.09 -26.78 6.17
C MET A 1 -7.95 -25.39 5.56
N PRO A 2 -6.81 -24.69 5.74
CA PRO A 2 -6.58 -23.39 5.10
C PRO A 2 -6.42 -23.56 3.59
N PHE A 3 -7.18 -22.77 2.81
CA PHE A 3 -7.28 -22.91 1.34
C PHE A 3 -6.27 -22.02 0.58
N ALA A 4 -6.03 -20.79 1.05
CA ALA A 4 -5.05 -19.88 0.46
C ALA A 4 -4.52 -18.91 1.53
N MET A 5 -3.26 -18.50 1.38
CA MET A 5 -2.64 -17.46 2.20
C MET A 5 -2.20 -16.32 1.30
N SER A 6 -2.38 -15.07 1.74
CA SER A 6 -1.99 -13.90 0.97
C SER A 6 -1.22 -12.90 1.81
N TYR A 7 -0.22 -12.27 1.19
CA TYR A 7 0.61 -11.24 1.80
C TYR A 7 0.47 -9.95 1.02
N THR A 8 0.36 -8.84 1.74
CA THR A 8 0.38 -7.51 1.13
C THR A 8 1.77 -6.92 1.24
N GLY A 9 2.33 -6.50 0.10
CA GLY A 9 3.68 -5.95 0.04
C GLY A 9 3.77 -4.72 -0.86
N VAL A 10 4.90 -4.02 -0.75
CA VAL A 10 5.25 -2.88 -1.60
C VAL A 10 6.31 -3.30 -2.60
N GLY A 11 5.98 -3.24 -3.88
CA GLY A 11 6.91 -3.44 -4.99
C GLY A 11 7.30 -2.10 -5.62
N TYR A 12 8.58 -1.93 -5.92
CA TYR A 12 9.10 -0.74 -6.60
C TYR A 12 10.15 -1.12 -7.64
N ARG A 13 10.36 -0.23 -8.61
CA ARG A 13 11.42 -0.41 -9.61
C ARG A 13 12.77 0.07 -9.06
N LYS A 14 13.69 -0.86 -8.80
CA LYS A 14 15.05 -0.56 -8.32
C LYS A 14 15.83 0.39 -9.26
N ASP A 15 15.60 0.31 -10.57
CA ASP A 15 16.29 1.16 -11.56
C ASP A 15 15.90 2.65 -11.47
N LYS A 16 14.74 2.95 -10.89
CA LYS A 16 14.14 4.30 -10.93
C LYS A 16 13.84 4.87 -9.54
N VAL A 17 13.81 4.05 -8.50
CA VAL A 17 13.52 4.47 -7.13
C VAL A 17 14.60 3.93 -6.21
N VAL A 18 15.39 4.83 -5.64
CA VAL A 18 16.29 4.52 -4.54
C VAL A 18 15.51 4.67 -3.25
N ILE A 19 15.36 3.56 -2.52
CA ILE A 19 14.70 3.50 -1.23
C ILE A 19 15.79 3.22 -0.20
N GLU A 20 16.12 4.22 0.60
CA GLU A 20 17.12 4.11 1.68
C GLU A 20 16.50 3.49 2.94
N ASP A 21 15.19 3.68 3.15
CA ASP A 21 14.44 3.08 4.24
C ASP A 21 13.15 2.39 3.72
N PRO A 22 13.07 1.05 3.76
CA PRO A 22 11.90 0.28 3.32
C PRO A 22 10.79 0.32 4.37
N SER A 23 10.26 1.50 4.66
CA SER A 23 9.13 1.72 5.56
C SER A 23 7.87 2.19 4.82
N TRP A 24 6.71 2.15 5.48
CA TRP A 24 5.46 2.66 4.90
C TRP A 24 5.50 4.17 4.58
N ASN A 25 6.56 4.87 4.99
CA ASN A 25 6.81 6.28 4.70
C ASN A 25 6.97 6.59 3.21
N ILE A 26 7.19 5.57 2.38
CA ILE A 26 7.34 5.74 0.94
C ILE A 26 6.08 6.38 0.30
N PHE A 27 4.89 6.13 0.85
CA PHE A 27 3.64 6.74 0.35
C PHE A 27 3.50 8.23 0.69
N GLY A 28 4.27 8.72 1.66
CA GLY A 28 4.35 10.13 2.03
C GLY A 28 5.33 10.93 1.19
N ARG A 29 6.17 10.30 0.36
CA ARG A 29 7.17 11.02 -0.42
C ARG A 29 6.53 11.79 -1.58
N THR A 30 6.86 13.07 -1.68
CA THR A 30 6.32 13.99 -2.70
C THR A 30 7.01 13.86 -4.05
N ASP A 31 8.22 13.30 -4.10
CA ASP A 31 8.99 13.03 -5.33
C ASP A 31 8.32 11.97 -6.23
N LEU A 32 7.58 11.04 -5.63
CA LEU A 32 6.84 9.99 -6.32
C LEU A 32 5.36 10.36 -6.56
N LYS A 33 4.97 11.63 -6.32
CA LYS A 33 3.61 12.11 -6.53
C LYS A 33 3.12 11.82 -7.95
N GLY A 34 1.95 11.21 -8.06
CA GLY A 34 1.35 10.82 -9.35
C GLY A 34 2.04 9.64 -10.04
N ARG A 35 2.95 8.91 -9.38
CA ARG A 35 3.61 7.71 -9.92
C ARG A 35 3.44 6.46 -9.04
N MET A 36 2.63 6.59 -7.99
CA MET A 36 2.31 5.53 -7.03
C MET A 36 0.86 5.09 -7.18
N THR A 37 0.62 3.79 -7.09
CA THR A 37 -0.74 3.23 -7.07
C THR A 37 -0.89 2.32 -5.85
N MET A 38 -2.02 2.45 -5.17
CA MET A 38 -2.39 1.60 -4.04
C MET A 38 -3.66 0.83 -4.36
N LEU A 39 -3.75 -0.39 -3.85
CA LEU A 39 -4.96 -1.20 -3.92
C LEU A 39 -6.05 -0.54 -3.05
N ASN A 40 -7.25 -0.37 -3.59
CA ASN A 40 -8.38 0.25 -2.88
C ASN A 40 -9.17 -0.76 -2.05
N ASP A 41 -8.48 -1.54 -1.21
CA ASP A 41 -9.11 -2.37 -0.19
C ASP A 41 -9.04 -1.63 1.14
N ILE A 42 -10.20 -1.40 1.75
CA ILE A 42 -10.35 -0.60 2.97
C ILE A 42 -9.51 -1.18 4.11
N ARG A 43 -9.51 -2.51 4.27
CA ARG A 43 -8.84 -3.18 5.40
C ARG A 43 -7.32 -3.10 5.24
N GLU A 44 -6.84 -3.29 4.01
CA GLU A 44 -5.42 -3.20 3.67
C GLU A 44 -4.90 -1.77 3.69
N ALA A 45 -5.70 -0.80 3.24
CA ALA A 45 -5.37 0.61 3.23
C ALA A 45 -5.29 1.14 4.67
N LEU A 46 -6.33 0.92 5.48
CA LEU A 46 -6.35 1.33 6.89
C LEU A 46 -5.28 0.61 7.69
N GLY A 47 -5.13 -0.71 7.51
CA GLY A 47 -4.10 -1.48 8.18
C GLY A 47 -2.69 -0.95 7.91
N ALA A 48 -2.39 -0.51 6.69
CA ALA A 48 -1.09 0.09 6.40
C ALA A 48 -0.92 1.50 6.98
N ALA A 49 -1.98 2.30 7.06
CA ALA A 49 -1.92 3.59 7.74
C ALA A 49 -1.73 3.41 9.25
N LEU A 50 -2.39 2.42 9.86
CA LEU A 50 -2.19 2.05 11.26
C LEU A 50 -0.76 1.57 11.53
N ILE A 51 -0.23 0.65 10.70
CA ILE A 51 1.17 0.20 10.83
C ILE A 51 2.15 1.35 10.63
N TYR A 52 1.85 2.28 9.70
CA TYR A 52 2.68 3.47 9.49
C TYR A 52 2.74 4.38 10.72
N LEU A 53 1.62 4.53 11.44
CA LEU A 53 1.55 5.28 12.69
C LEU A 53 2.14 4.52 13.89
N GLY A 54 2.54 3.26 13.71
CA GLY A 54 3.09 2.42 14.77
C GLY A 54 2.03 1.65 15.57
N PHE A 55 0.77 1.65 15.12
CA PHE A 55 -0.33 0.93 15.75
C PHE A 55 -0.48 -0.50 15.24
N SER A 56 -1.31 -1.28 15.92
CA SER A 56 -1.72 -2.61 15.46
C SER A 56 -2.60 -2.49 14.23
N ALA A 57 -2.36 -3.32 13.21
CA ALA A 57 -3.20 -3.40 12.01
C ALA A 57 -4.66 -3.79 12.32
N ASN A 58 -4.90 -4.41 13.47
CA ASN A 58 -6.21 -4.84 13.95
C ASN A 58 -6.71 -3.99 15.11
N SER A 59 -6.23 -2.74 15.25
CA SER A 59 -6.72 -1.86 16.31
C SER A 59 -8.22 -1.61 16.18
N LEU A 60 -8.91 -1.56 17.31
CA LEU A 60 -10.33 -1.26 17.45
C LEU A 60 -10.57 0.12 18.09
N ASN A 61 -9.50 0.86 18.36
CA ASN A 61 -9.57 2.18 18.97
C ASN A 61 -10.00 3.22 17.92
N GLU A 62 -11.11 3.92 18.17
CA GLU A 62 -11.65 4.91 17.24
C GLU A 62 -10.67 6.06 16.97
N GLU A 63 -9.88 6.49 17.96
CA GLU A 63 -8.91 7.56 17.78
C GLU A 63 -7.79 7.16 16.81
N GLU A 64 -7.27 5.94 16.93
CA GLU A 64 -6.22 5.41 16.04
C GLU A 64 -6.75 5.23 14.61
N VAL A 65 -8.00 4.78 14.47
CA VAL A 65 -8.65 4.61 13.17
C VAL A 65 -8.87 5.96 12.49
N ASN A 66 -9.27 6.99 13.24
CA ASN A 66 -9.44 8.34 12.70
C ASN A 66 -8.11 8.93 12.22
N GLN A 67 -7.03 8.78 13.00
CA GLN A 67 -5.69 9.21 12.58
C GLN A 67 -5.22 8.47 11.31
N ALA A 68 -5.49 7.16 11.23
CA ALA A 68 -5.18 6.37 10.05
C ALA A 68 -6.00 6.82 8.82
N ALA A 69 -7.27 7.18 9.01
CA ALA A 69 -8.12 7.70 7.94
C ALA A 69 -7.62 9.05 7.41
N ASP A 70 -7.20 9.96 8.30
CA ASP A 70 -6.62 11.24 7.91
C ASP A 70 -5.33 11.06 7.09
N GLN A 71 -4.49 10.11 7.51
CA GLN A 71 -3.27 9.78 6.77
C GLN A 71 -3.56 9.17 5.40
N LEU A 72 -4.59 8.34 5.29
CA LEU A 72 -5.05 7.83 3.99
C LEU A 72 -5.54 8.95 3.07
N ILE A 73 -6.23 9.96 3.60
CA ILE A 73 -6.67 11.12 2.83
C ILE A 73 -5.44 11.91 2.33
N ALA A 74 -4.41 12.06 3.15
CA ALA A 74 -3.15 12.68 2.74
C ALA A 74 -2.48 11.88 1.60
N TRP A 75 -2.38 10.56 1.73
CA TRP A 75 -1.83 9.70 0.68
C TRP A 75 -2.66 9.74 -0.60
N LYS A 76 -4.00 9.75 -0.50
CA LYS A 76 -4.89 9.87 -1.66
C LYS A 76 -4.61 11.10 -2.53
N LYS A 77 -4.14 12.21 -1.94
CA LYS A 77 -3.74 13.42 -2.68
C LYS A 77 -2.42 13.26 -3.44
N ILE A 78 -1.58 12.32 -3.04
CA ILE A 78 -0.25 12.07 -3.63
C ILE A 78 -0.32 10.91 -4.64
N LEU A 79 -1.16 9.90 -4.37
CA LEU A 79 -1.36 8.74 -5.22
C LEU A 79 -1.99 9.12 -6.57
N LEU A 80 -1.57 8.42 -7.63
CA LEU A 80 -2.12 8.61 -8.97
C LEU A 80 -3.54 8.05 -9.08
N ASN A 81 -3.76 6.86 -8.50
CA ASN A 81 -5.02 6.13 -8.56
C ASN A 81 -5.17 5.18 -7.36
N LEU A 82 -6.42 4.99 -6.94
CA LEU A 82 -6.86 3.92 -6.03
C LEU A 82 -7.71 2.95 -6.85
N LYS A 83 -7.23 1.72 -7.09
CA LYS A 83 -7.94 0.72 -7.90
C LYS A 83 -8.29 -0.52 -7.08
N VAL A 84 -9.56 -0.94 -7.15
CA VAL A 84 -10.10 -2.14 -6.46
C VAL A 84 -9.76 -3.42 -7.23
N ASN A 85 -9.79 -3.39 -8.57
CA ASN A 85 -9.67 -4.59 -9.39
C ASN A 85 -8.34 -4.64 -10.14
N LYS A 86 -7.64 -5.77 -9.96
CA LYS A 86 -6.46 -6.25 -10.71
C LYS A 86 -5.47 -5.15 -11.10
N ILE A 87 -4.43 -5.00 -10.30
CA ILE A 87 -3.11 -4.76 -10.90
C ILE A 87 -2.69 -6.14 -11.37
N SER A 88 -2.95 -6.39 -12.66
CA SER A 88 -2.59 -7.64 -13.32
C SER A 88 -1.19 -8.02 -12.87
N MET A 89 -0.99 -9.30 -12.56
CA MET A 89 0.31 -9.89 -12.21
C MET A 89 1.46 -9.55 -13.20
N GLY A 90 1.17 -8.88 -14.32
CA GLY A 90 2.14 -8.26 -15.20
C GLY A 90 2.36 -6.80 -14.84
N LEU A 91 3.58 -6.53 -14.39
CA LEU A 91 4.39 -5.31 -14.44
C LEU A 91 3.67 -3.96 -14.28
N PRO A 92 4.20 -3.08 -13.40
CA PRO A 92 3.77 -1.69 -13.38
C PRO A 92 3.81 -1.08 -14.78
N ALA A 93 2.77 -0.34 -15.17
CA ALA A 93 2.83 0.53 -16.35
C ALA A 93 4.18 1.28 -16.37
N PRO A 94 4.79 1.59 -17.53
CA PRO A 94 6.17 2.11 -17.61
C PRO A 94 6.44 3.38 -16.76
N ASN A 95 5.39 4.09 -16.39
CA ASN A 95 5.39 5.31 -15.58
C ASN A 95 5.11 5.08 -14.08
N MET A 96 4.71 3.86 -13.69
CA MET A 96 4.45 3.49 -12.30
C MET A 96 5.75 3.01 -11.66
N LEU A 97 6.14 3.71 -10.59
CA LEU A 97 7.40 3.51 -9.89
C LEU A 97 7.24 2.68 -8.62
N LEU A 98 6.03 2.71 -8.04
CA LEU A 98 5.70 2.04 -6.81
C LEU A 98 4.29 1.46 -6.83
N PHE A 99 4.13 0.25 -6.30
CA PHE A 99 2.88 -0.47 -6.23
C PHE A 99 2.73 -1.22 -4.91
N LYS A 100 1.55 -1.12 -4.28
CA LYS A 100 1.15 -1.98 -3.16
C LYS A 100 0.17 -3.04 -3.62
N GLY A 101 0.54 -4.32 -3.52
CA GLY A 101 -0.26 -5.44 -4.01
C GLY A 101 -0.35 -6.62 -3.05
N ILE A 102 -1.40 -7.43 -3.26
CA ILE A 102 -1.63 -8.70 -2.58
C ILE A 102 -1.01 -9.82 -3.41
N MET A 103 -0.08 -10.57 -2.84
CA MET A 103 0.46 -11.81 -3.37
C MET A 103 -0.25 -12.98 -2.68
N VAL A 104 -1.10 -13.69 -3.40
CA VAL A 104 -1.74 -14.92 -2.92
C VAL A 104 -0.84 -16.11 -3.24
N ILE A 105 -0.39 -16.82 -2.21
CA ILE A 105 0.28 -18.11 -2.32
C ILE A 105 -0.78 -19.18 -2.00
N CYS A 106 -1.28 -19.85 -3.02
CA CYS A 106 -2.07 -21.06 -2.82
C CYS A 106 -1.13 -22.18 -2.39
N SER A 107 -1.36 -22.74 -1.20
CA SER A 107 -0.77 -24.02 -0.81
C SER A 107 -1.58 -25.11 -1.51
N LYS A 108 -0.91 -25.90 -2.34
CA LYS A 108 -1.52 -26.97 -3.15
C LYS A 108 -1.66 -28.24 -2.33
#